data_AF-A0A7C6XDA7-F1
#
_entry.id   AF-A0A7C6XDA7-F1
#
_cell.length_a   1.000
_cell.length_b   1.000
_cell.length_c   1.000
_cell.angle_alpha   90.00
_cell.angle_beta   90.00
_cell.angle_gamma   90.00
#
_symmetry.space_group_name_H-M   'P 1'
#
loop_
_entity.id
_entity.type
_entity.pdbx_description
1 polymer ?
#
loop_
_entity_poly.entity_id
_entity_poly.type
_entity_poly.pdbx_seq_one_letter_code
_entity_poly.pdbx_strand_id
1 'polypeptide(L)'
;MENAHYRATLVRSRGGGLVELRAPGGGSLLRDSAIYSDRGLYGEETDLTGQRVPITATTQGDTEPEMVIEREEGRLIITVDSTLHRPDGGDGAVLRPITRARLRYTFDEGPEIGVTLSLLPPGVTAEPVFLAQRVQLAGVRFWHVGDQSFTASDQGADRVWQSRATPLPTGARLRFVGDGALTVTCIELCEWFANLFVLDEGGGRVSLFAAPYDGTPIPDRRWITFGYRLKAG
;
A
#
# COMPACT_ATOMS: atom_id res chain seq x y z
N MET A 1 16.32 6.90 -3.80
CA MET A 1 16.36 8.37 -3.90
C MET A 1 16.79 8.91 -2.55
N GLU A 2 17.66 9.90 -2.52
CA GLU A 2 18.07 10.57 -1.29
C GLU A 2 18.14 12.08 -1.53
N ASN A 3 17.63 12.86 -0.58
CA ASN A 3 17.75 14.32 -0.52
C ASN A 3 17.93 14.77 0.93
N ALA A 4 17.90 16.08 1.19
CA ALA A 4 18.06 16.65 2.54
C ALA A 4 16.98 16.22 3.55
N HIS A 5 15.87 15.65 3.09
CA HIS A 5 14.69 15.34 3.89
C HIS A 5 14.45 13.84 4.11
N TYR A 6 14.94 12.97 3.22
CA TYR A 6 14.76 11.54 3.38
C TYR A 6 15.70 10.70 2.51
N ARG A 7 15.75 9.41 2.83
CA ARG A 7 16.24 8.35 1.95
C ARG A 7 15.13 7.33 1.69
N ALA A 8 14.79 7.13 0.42
CA ALA A 8 13.76 6.22 -0.05
C ALA A 8 14.36 5.10 -0.91
N THR A 9 14.00 3.85 -0.62
CA THR A 9 14.46 2.67 -1.34
C THR A 9 13.27 1.96 -1.98
N LEU A 10 13.27 1.88 -3.32
CA LEU A 10 12.29 1.11 -4.10
C LEU A 10 12.95 -0.19 -4.57
N VAL A 11 12.21 -1.30 -4.58
CA VAL A 11 12.70 -2.57 -5.12
C VAL A 11 11.86 -2.97 -6.32
N ARG A 12 12.51 -3.06 -7.49
CA ARG A 12 11.87 -3.44 -8.75
C ARG A 12 11.14 -4.78 -8.62
N SER A 13 11.82 -5.84 -8.17
CA SER A 13 11.26 -7.21 -8.02
C SER A 13 10.18 -7.38 -6.94
N ARG A 14 9.75 -6.29 -6.29
CA ARG A 14 8.59 -6.24 -5.40
C ARG A 14 7.46 -5.39 -6.00
N GLY A 15 7.37 -5.37 -7.33
CA GLY A 15 6.46 -4.51 -8.09
C GLY A 15 6.70 -3.02 -7.87
N GLY A 16 7.95 -2.63 -7.58
CA GLY A 16 8.29 -1.24 -7.28
C GLY A 16 7.96 -0.78 -5.86
N GLY A 17 7.64 -1.70 -4.95
CA GLY A 17 7.33 -1.37 -3.56
C GLY A 17 8.42 -0.52 -2.89
N LEU A 18 7.97 0.51 -2.14
CA LEU A 18 8.80 1.28 -1.23
C LEU A 18 9.14 0.40 -0.03
N VAL A 19 10.33 -0.20 -0.03
CA VAL A 19 10.76 -1.12 1.04
C VAL A 19 11.39 -0.38 2.21
N GLU A 20 11.78 0.87 2.01
CA GLU A 20 12.33 1.67 3.09
C GLU A 20 12.13 3.15 2.85
N LEU A 21 11.69 3.86 3.89
CA LEU A 21 11.76 5.32 3.96
C LEU A 21 12.42 5.69 5.29
N ARG A 22 13.49 6.49 5.23
CA ARG A 22 14.21 6.98 6.41
C ARG A 22 14.19 8.50 6.46
N ALA A 23 14.07 9.03 7.68
CA ALA A 23 14.28 10.44 7.98
C ALA A 23 15.79 10.81 7.87
N PRO A 24 16.16 12.12 7.83
CA PRO A 24 17.55 12.57 7.66
C PRO A 24 18.51 12.07 8.75
N GLY A 25 17.99 11.83 9.96
CA GLY A 25 18.75 11.27 11.09
C GLY A 25 18.86 9.73 11.09
N GLY A 26 18.40 9.06 10.04
CA GLY A 26 18.50 7.60 9.88
C GLY A 26 17.33 6.80 10.49
N GLY A 27 16.41 7.44 11.22
CA GLY A 27 15.20 6.80 11.74
C GLY A 27 14.35 6.22 10.61
N SER A 28 13.98 4.94 10.72
CA SER A 28 13.07 4.29 9.77
C SER A 28 11.64 4.78 10.01
N LEU A 29 10.95 5.17 8.95
CA LEU A 29 9.55 5.62 8.96
C LEU A 29 8.63 4.54 8.36
N LEU A 30 9.16 3.78 7.39
CA LEU A 30 8.47 2.74 6.64
C LEU A 30 9.46 1.60 6.38
N ARG A 31 9.02 0.35 6.52
CA ARG A 31 9.84 -0.87 6.38
C ARG A 31 9.43 -1.82 5.26
N ASP A 32 8.21 -1.70 4.76
CA ASP A 32 7.79 -2.45 3.58
C ASP A 32 6.57 -1.82 2.94
N SER A 33 6.39 -2.09 1.66
CA SER A 33 5.16 -1.81 0.93
C SER A 33 4.93 -2.91 -0.09
N ALA A 34 3.71 -3.41 -0.15
CA ALA A 34 3.30 -4.44 -1.09
C ALA A 34 1.88 -4.22 -1.56
N ILE A 35 1.59 -4.60 -2.79
CA ILE A 35 0.22 -4.74 -3.26
C ILE A 35 -0.14 -6.20 -3.12
N TYR A 36 -1.32 -6.48 -2.58
CA TYR A 36 -1.77 -7.84 -2.38
C TYR A 36 -3.29 -7.98 -2.33
N SER A 37 -3.72 -9.24 -2.48
CA SER A 37 -5.09 -9.71 -2.34
C SER A 37 -5.06 -11.01 -1.57
N ASP A 38 -5.98 -11.18 -0.63
CA ASP A 38 -6.11 -12.37 0.22
C ASP A 38 -7.57 -12.84 0.31
N ARG A 39 -8.46 -12.32 -0.56
CA ARG A 39 -9.87 -12.70 -0.55
C ARG A 39 -10.56 -12.48 -1.89
N GLY A 40 -11.33 -13.49 -2.30
CA GLY A 40 -12.34 -13.42 -3.36
C GLY A 40 -11.78 -13.35 -4.79
N LEU A 41 -10.61 -12.73 -4.99
CA LEU A 41 -10.06 -12.43 -6.31
C LEU A 41 -9.57 -13.67 -7.06
N TYR A 42 -8.96 -14.60 -6.32
CA TYR A 42 -8.36 -15.83 -6.86
C TYR A 42 -9.07 -17.10 -6.37
N GLY A 43 -10.19 -16.95 -5.66
CA GLY A 43 -10.90 -18.05 -5.02
C GLY A 43 -10.17 -18.58 -3.79
N GLU A 44 -10.36 -19.86 -3.53
CA GLU A 44 -9.84 -20.56 -2.37
C GLU A 44 -9.16 -21.86 -2.81
N GLU A 45 -8.24 -22.33 -1.99
CA GLU A 45 -7.62 -23.63 -2.11
C GLU A 45 -7.84 -24.45 -0.84
N THR A 46 -7.56 -25.75 -0.90
CA THR A 46 -7.62 -26.63 0.27
C THR A 46 -6.20 -26.79 0.80
N ASP A 47 -5.98 -26.41 2.06
CA ASP A 47 -4.69 -26.57 2.71
C ASP A 47 -4.40 -28.04 3.10
N LEU A 48 -3.21 -28.29 3.65
CA LEU A 48 -2.78 -29.64 4.06
C LEU A 48 -3.65 -30.27 5.16
N THR A 49 -4.46 -29.47 5.86
CA THR A 49 -5.39 -29.91 6.91
C THR A 49 -6.81 -30.14 6.39
N GLY A 50 -7.06 -29.87 5.10
CA GLY A 50 -8.38 -29.97 4.48
C GLY A 50 -9.24 -28.71 4.62
N GLN A 51 -8.69 -27.62 5.15
CA GLN A 51 -9.41 -26.37 5.32
C GLN A 51 -9.37 -25.55 4.02
N ARG A 52 -10.51 -24.95 3.65
CA ARG A 52 -10.56 -23.98 2.56
C ARG A 52 -9.96 -22.65 3.03
N VAL A 53 -8.91 -22.20 2.37
CA VAL A 53 -8.22 -20.94 2.65
C VAL A 53 -8.19 -20.08 1.39
N PRO A 54 -8.37 -18.75 1.51
CA PRO A 54 -8.25 -17.86 0.37
C PRO A 54 -6.85 -17.92 -0.28
N ILE A 55 -6.82 -17.89 -1.61
CA ILE A 55 -5.55 -17.78 -2.33
C ILE A 55 -5.00 -16.37 -2.15
N THR A 56 -3.81 -16.27 -1.56
CA THR A 56 -3.10 -15.00 -1.40
C THR A 56 -2.26 -14.70 -2.63
N ALA A 57 -2.26 -13.44 -3.04
CA ALA A 57 -1.55 -12.94 -4.21
C ALA A 57 -0.87 -11.61 -3.90
N THR A 58 0.35 -11.39 -4.38
CA THR A 58 1.11 -10.17 -4.12
C THR A 58 2.02 -9.79 -5.28
N THR A 59 2.39 -8.52 -5.39
CA THR A 59 3.45 -8.07 -6.31
C THR A 59 4.86 -8.41 -5.82
N GLN A 60 5.01 -8.92 -4.60
CA GLN A 60 6.29 -9.47 -4.15
C GLN A 60 6.61 -10.74 -4.94
N GLY A 61 7.81 -10.81 -5.52
CA GLY A 61 8.22 -11.96 -6.33
C GLY A 61 7.84 -11.84 -7.81
N ASP A 62 7.37 -10.68 -8.26
CA ASP A 62 7.35 -10.35 -9.69
C ASP A 62 8.80 -10.26 -10.18
N THR A 63 9.23 -11.22 -11.00
CA THR A 63 10.59 -11.31 -11.51
C THR A 63 10.83 -10.41 -12.72
N GLU A 64 9.78 -9.97 -13.41
CA GLU A 64 9.86 -9.20 -14.66
C GLU A 64 9.01 -7.92 -14.67
N PRO A 65 8.93 -7.11 -13.60
CA PRO A 65 8.13 -5.89 -13.64
C PRO A 65 8.78 -4.87 -14.57
N GLU A 66 7.97 -4.16 -15.34
CA GLU A 66 8.41 -3.08 -16.21
C GLU A 66 8.64 -1.82 -15.37
N MET A 67 9.81 -1.19 -15.52
CA MET A 67 10.16 0.02 -14.78
C MET A 67 10.59 1.11 -15.75
N VAL A 68 9.93 2.25 -15.67
CA VAL A 68 10.23 3.45 -16.45
C VAL A 68 10.68 4.54 -15.48
N ILE A 69 11.78 5.21 -15.83
CA ILE A 69 12.35 6.32 -15.06
C ILE A 69 12.40 7.55 -15.96
N GLU A 70 11.67 8.58 -15.57
CA GLU A 70 11.60 9.86 -16.29
C GLU A 70 12.22 10.96 -15.41
N ARG A 71 13.00 11.84 -16.04
CA ARG A 71 13.61 13.00 -15.39
C ARG A 71 13.12 14.25 -16.09
N GLU A 72 12.37 15.06 -15.36
CA GLU A 72 11.93 16.40 -15.75
C GLU A 72 12.71 17.41 -14.90
N GLU A 73 12.78 18.69 -15.29
CA GLU A 73 13.55 19.71 -14.55
C GLU A 73 13.15 19.74 -13.06
N GLY A 74 14.06 19.30 -12.19
CA GLY A 74 13.86 19.24 -10.73
C GLY A 74 12.95 18.12 -10.22
N ARG A 75 12.54 17.17 -11.07
CA ARG A 75 11.62 16.08 -10.71
C ARG A 75 12.06 14.73 -11.29
N LEU A 76 12.01 13.70 -10.45
CA LEU A 76 12.21 12.31 -10.82
C LEU A 76 10.88 11.56 -10.70
N ILE A 77 10.46 10.91 -11.78
CA ILE A 77 9.25 10.09 -11.82
C ILE A 77 9.67 8.65 -12.07
N ILE A 78 9.22 7.74 -11.21
CA ILE A 78 9.46 6.31 -11.35
C ILE A 78 8.11 5.63 -11.46
N THR A 79 7.86 4.95 -12.57
CA THR A 79 6.66 4.14 -12.80
C THR A 79 7.06 2.68 -12.86
N VAL A 80 6.38 1.83 -12.10
CA VAL A 80 6.57 0.38 -12.12
C VAL A 80 5.23 -0.29 -12.40
N ASP A 81 5.18 -1.04 -13.50
CA ASP A 81 4.08 -1.90 -13.89
C ASP A 81 4.41 -3.35 -13.50
N SER A 82 3.49 -4.01 -12.80
CA SER A 82 3.68 -5.34 -12.21
C SER A 82 2.40 -6.16 -12.27
N THR A 83 2.54 -7.46 -12.00
CA THR A 83 1.40 -8.36 -11.81
C THR A 83 1.37 -8.96 -10.41
N LEU A 84 0.22 -9.46 -9.98
CA LEU A 84 0.13 -10.21 -8.74
C LEU A 84 0.50 -11.68 -8.99
N HIS A 85 1.35 -12.21 -8.11
CA HIS A 85 1.87 -13.59 -8.12
C HIS A 85 1.50 -14.28 -6.83
N ARG A 86 1.56 -15.61 -6.84
CA ARG A 86 1.43 -16.40 -5.63
C ARG A 86 2.75 -16.33 -4.81
N PRO A 87 2.71 -16.01 -3.50
CA PRO A 87 3.92 -15.84 -2.69
C PRO A 87 4.73 -17.15 -2.50
N ASP A 88 4.09 -18.31 -2.56
CA ASP A 88 4.66 -19.65 -2.33
C ASP A 88 4.73 -20.53 -3.61
N GLY A 89 4.40 -19.98 -4.78
CA GLY A 89 4.19 -20.75 -6.01
C GLY A 89 5.43 -21.23 -6.77
N GLY A 90 6.64 -21.10 -6.20
CA GLY A 90 7.89 -21.20 -6.98
C GLY A 90 8.04 -20.05 -7.99
N ASP A 91 9.20 -19.98 -8.66
CA ASP A 91 9.67 -18.89 -9.56
C ASP A 91 8.55 -18.09 -10.27
N GLY A 92 8.00 -17.10 -9.58
CA GLY A 92 7.08 -16.11 -10.15
C GLY A 92 5.78 -16.67 -10.72
N ALA A 93 5.18 -17.74 -10.17
CA ALA A 93 3.91 -18.29 -10.67
C ALA A 93 2.80 -17.22 -10.75
N VAL A 94 2.64 -16.64 -11.95
CA VAL A 94 1.63 -15.63 -12.26
C VAL A 94 0.28 -16.27 -12.04
N LEU A 95 -0.52 -15.66 -11.15
CA LEU A 95 -1.88 -16.14 -10.94
C LEU A 95 -2.74 -15.75 -12.12
N ARG A 96 -3.42 -16.75 -12.70
CA ARG A 96 -4.49 -16.52 -13.66
C ARG A 96 -5.82 -16.55 -12.91
N PRO A 97 -6.71 -15.59 -13.14
CA PRO A 97 -6.61 -14.48 -14.10
C PRO A 97 -5.71 -13.31 -13.62
N ILE A 98 -5.09 -12.57 -14.55
CA ILE A 98 -4.04 -11.59 -14.23
C ILE A 98 -4.63 -10.30 -13.65
N THR A 99 -4.16 -9.91 -12.46
CA THR A 99 -4.34 -8.56 -11.90
C THR A 99 -3.09 -7.74 -12.20
N ARG A 100 -3.25 -6.55 -12.80
CA ARG A 100 -2.14 -5.62 -13.05
C ARG A 100 -2.11 -4.53 -12.00
N ALA A 101 -0.92 -4.13 -11.61
CA ALA A 101 -0.65 -3.11 -10.63
C ALA A 101 0.39 -2.13 -11.15
N ARG A 102 0.12 -0.84 -10.99
CA ARG A 102 1.04 0.24 -11.35
C ARG A 102 1.30 1.09 -10.12
N LEU A 103 2.57 1.25 -9.77
CA LEU A 103 3.02 2.24 -8.79
C LEU A 103 3.78 3.33 -9.50
N ARG A 104 3.34 4.57 -9.30
CA ARG A 104 4.05 5.76 -9.78
C ARG A 104 4.47 6.60 -8.59
N TYR A 105 5.78 6.82 -8.49
CA TYR A 105 6.40 7.68 -7.50
C TYR A 105 6.86 8.98 -8.16
N THR A 106 6.63 10.10 -7.49
CA THR A 106 7.16 11.41 -7.89
C THR A 106 8.02 11.95 -6.75
N PHE A 107 9.29 12.22 -7.07
CA PHE A 107 10.27 12.79 -6.16
C PHE A 107 10.70 14.16 -6.68
N ASP A 108 10.85 15.12 -5.76
CA ASP A 108 11.49 16.41 -5.99
C ASP A 108 12.48 16.72 -4.84
N GLU A 109 13.04 17.93 -4.82
CA GLU A 109 13.96 18.37 -3.75
C GLU A 109 13.26 18.59 -2.40
N GLY A 110 11.92 18.53 -2.35
CA GLY A 110 11.13 18.73 -1.15
C GLY A 110 11.03 17.50 -0.24
N PRO A 111 10.33 17.63 0.89
CA PRO A 111 10.17 16.56 1.88
C PRO A 111 9.09 15.54 1.54
N GLU A 112 8.41 15.70 0.40
CA GLU A 112 7.26 14.89 0.01
C GLU A 112 7.59 13.92 -1.12
N ILE A 113 6.98 12.74 -1.06
CA ILE A 113 6.97 11.76 -2.14
C ILE A 113 5.53 11.62 -2.60
N GLY A 114 5.26 11.93 -3.86
CA GLY A 114 3.98 11.64 -4.49
C GLY A 114 3.87 10.15 -4.80
N VAL A 115 2.75 9.52 -4.42
CA VAL A 115 2.47 8.11 -4.69
C VAL A 115 1.13 7.99 -5.38
N THR A 116 1.12 7.30 -6.51
CA THR A 116 -0.09 6.93 -7.24
C THR A 116 -0.10 5.42 -7.43
N LEU A 117 -1.11 4.78 -6.85
CA LEU A 117 -1.42 3.36 -7.04
C LEU A 117 -2.50 3.25 -8.10
N SER A 118 -2.28 2.49 -9.16
CA SER A 118 -3.35 2.09 -10.08
C SER A 118 -3.46 0.57 -10.14
N LEU A 119 -4.69 0.06 -10.07
CA LEU A 119 -5.00 -1.37 -10.08
C LEU A 119 -5.99 -1.69 -11.18
N LEU A 120 -5.70 -2.75 -11.94
CA LEU A 120 -6.60 -3.32 -12.93
C LEU A 120 -6.94 -4.75 -12.50
N PRO A 121 -8.15 -5.00 -11.95
CA PRO A 121 -8.57 -6.33 -11.57
C PRO A 121 -8.68 -7.26 -12.80
N PRO A 122 -8.72 -8.58 -12.58
CA PRO A 122 -8.70 -9.56 -13.66
C PRO A 122 -10.01 -9.59 -14.45
N GLY A 123 -11.13 -9.23 -13.81
CA GLY A 123 -12.46 -9.29 -14.40
C GLY A 123 -13.53 -8.76 -13.45
N VAL A 124 -14.77 -8.78 -13.95
CA VAL A 124 -15.98 -8.47 -13.17
C VAL A 124 -16.31 -9.67 -12.29
N THR A 125 -16.68 -9.40 -11.03
CA THR A 125 -17.16 -10.44 -10.11
C THR A 125 -18.20 -9.87 -9.16
N ALA A 126 -19.21 -10.68 -8.85
CA ALA A 126 -20.21 -10.37 -7.83
C ALA A 126 -19.72 -10.70 -6.41
N GLU A 127 -18.63 -11.45 -6.28
CA GLU A 127 -18.05 -11.84 -4.99
C GLU A 127 -17.31 -10.67 -4.34
N PRO A 128 -17.38 -10.50 -3.00
CA PRO A 128 -16.57 -9.52 -2.28
C PRO A 128 -15.08 -9.82 -2.42
N VAL A 129 -14.31 -8.88 -2.97
CA VAL A 129 -12.85 -9.02 -3.09
C VAL A 129 -12.10 -8.08 -2.16
N PHE A 130 -10.88 -8.45 -1.80
CA PHE A 130 -9.93 -7.56 -1.14
C PHE A 130 -8.72 -7.34 -2.04
N LEU A 131 -8.37 -6.09 -2.31
CA LEU A 131 -7.20 -5.71 -3.10
C LEU A 131 -6.71 -4.35 -2.61
N ALA A 132 -5.47 -4.31 -2.11
CA ALA A 132 -4.92 -3.13 -1.47
C ALA A 132 -3.41 -3.00 -1.68
N GLN A 133 -2.92 -1.76 -1.60
CA GLN A 133 -1.54 -1.50 -1.21
C GLN A 133 -1.48 -1.44 0.32
N ARG A 134 -0.62 -2.26 0.91
CA ARG A 134 -0.22 -2.19 2.30
C ARG A 134 1.10 -1.43 2.41
N VAL A 135 1.16 -0.49 3.35
CA VAL A 135 2.36 0.25 3.73
C VAL A 135 2.64 -0.01 5.20
N GLN A 136 3.72 -0.72 5.50
CA GLN A 136 4.12 -1.06 6.86
C GLN A 136 5.03 0.01 7.45
N LEU A 137 4.56 0.64 8.52
CA LEU A 137 5.23 1.71 9.24
C LEU A 137 6.15 1.17 10.31
N ALA A 138 7.18 1.95 10.65
CA ALA A 138 8.21 1.56 11.59
C ALA A 138 8.04 2.25 12.95
N GLY A 139 8.02 1.47 14.03
CA GLY A 139 8.17 1.97 15.40
C GLY A 139 7.11 2.99 15.80
N VAL A 140 5.89 2.87 15.28
CA VAL A 140 4.81 3.80 15.58
C VAL A 140 4.41 3.63 17.05
N ARG A 141 4.43 4.74 17.80
CA ARG A 141 4.00 4.81 19.21
C ARG A 141 2.59 5.37 19.33
N PHE A 142 2.30 6.41 18.54
CA PHE A 142 0.98 7.00 18.46
C PHE A 142 0.77 7.59 17.07
N TRP A 143 -0.49 7.79 16.70
CA TRP A 143 -0.83 8.38 15.41
C TRP A 143 -2.13 9.17 15.49
N HIS A 144 -2.31 10.06 14.52
CA HIS A 144 -3.42 11.00 14.47
C HIS A 144 -4.10 10.97 13.11
N VAL A 145 -5.41 11.18 13.11
CA VAL A 145 -6.21 11.48 11.92
C VAL A 145 -7.21 12.57 12.26
N GLY A 146 -7.04 13.74 11.65
CA GLY A 146 -7.73 14.95 12.12
C GLY A 146 -7.45 15.21 13.61
N ASP A 147 -8.51 15.32 14.41
CA ASP A 147 -8.44 15.54 15.85
C ASP A 147 -8.41 14.24 16.68
N GLN A 148 -8.55 13.09 16.02
CA GLN A 148 -8.50 11.78 16.69
C GLN A 148 -7.05 11.37 16.95
N SER A 149 -6.80 10.78 18.10
CA SER A 149 -5.48 10.30 18.53
C SER A 149 -5.57 8.85 18.97
N PHE A 150 -4.64 8.04 18.50
CA PHE A 150 -4.58 6.62 18.74
C PHE A 150 -3.20 6.25 19.26
N THR A 151 -3.15 5.35 20.24
CA THR A 151 -1.88 4.79 20.75
C THR A 151 -1.69 3.42 20.11
N ALA A 152 -0.47 3.12 19.65
CA ALA A 152 -0.15 1.80 19.14
C ALA A 152 -0.16 0.78 20.29
N SER A 153 -0.82 -0.35 20.07
CA SER A 153 -0.95 -1.45 21.01
C SER A 153 0.32 -2.32 21.00
N ASP A 154 0.72 -2.82 22.16
CA ASP A 154 1.78 -3.83 22.23
C ASP A 154 1.28 -5.20 21.71
N GLN A 155 0.01 -5.51 21.96
CA GLN A 155 -0.61 -6.79 21.58
C GLN A 155 -1.16 -6.77 20.14
N GLY A 156 -1.25 -5.59 19.55
CA GLY A 156 -2.00 -5.34 18.33
C GLY A 156 -3.48 -5.16 18.60
N ALA A 157 -4.16 -4.69 17.58
CA ALA A 157 -5.60 -4.62 17.44
C ALA A 157 -5.88 -4.73 15.94
N ASP A 158 -7.01 -5.31 15.55
CA ASP A 158 -7.36 -5.44 14.13
C ASP A 158 -7.56 -4.03 13.50
N ARG A 159 -8.53 -3.84 12.62
CA ARG A 159 -8.77 -2.54 12.00
C ARG A 159 -9.16 -1.47 13.04
N VAL A 160 -8.20 -0.63 13.42
CA VAL A 160 -8.37 0.42 14.45
C VAL A 160 -9.03 1.70 13.92
N TRP A 161 -8.97 1.93 12.60
CA TRP A 161 -9.62 3.07 11.95
C TRP A 161 -9.82 2.82 10.46
N GLN A 162 -10.87 3.42 9.87
CA GLN A 162 -11.13 3.35 8.43
C GLN A 162 -11.94 4.53 7.89
N SER A 163 -11.62 4.97 6.68
CA SER A 163 -12.26 6.12 6.02
C SER A 163 -13.72 5.87 5.66
N ARG A 164 -14.13 4.61 5.47
CA ARG A 164 -15.54 4.25 5.23
C ARG A 164 -16.44 4.46 6.45
N ALA A 165 -15.91 4.27 7.67
CA ALA A 165 -16.67 4.48 8.91
C ALA A 165 -16.52 5.90 9.44
N THR A 166 -15.40 6.56 9.14
CA THR A 166 -15.11 7.93 9.53
C THR A 166 -14.61 8.68 8.29
N PRO A 167 -15.51 9.34 7.53
CA PRO A 167 -15.17 10.02 6.31
C PRO A 167 -14.01 11.00 6.50
N LEU A 168 -13.04 10.95 5.58
CA LEU A 168 -11.91 11.87 5.58
C LEU A 168 -12.39 13.25 5.10
N PRO A 169 -12.27 14.31 5.91
CA PRO A 169 -12.52 15.66 5.41
C PRO A 169 -11.52 16.02 4.30
N THR A 170 -11.90 16.95 3.43
CA THR A 170 -10.99 17.49 2.41
C THR A 170 -9.71 18.01 3.07
N GLY A 171 -8.55 17.54 2.60
CA GLY A 171 -7.26 17.91 3.19
C GLY A 171 -6.90 17.16 4.47
N ALA A 172 -7.62 16.08 4.81
CA ALA A 172 -7.26 15.21 5.92
C ALA A 172 -5.81 14.71 5.81
N ARG A 173 -5.19 14.55 6.98
CA ARG A 173 -3.84 14.03 7.12
C ARG A 173 -3.81 12.93 8.18
N LEU A 174 -3.04 11.89 7.92
CA LEU A 174 -2.70 10.87 8.90
C LEU A 174 -1.26 11.10 9.33
N ARG A 175 -1.00 11.30 10.62
CA ARG A 175 0.36 11.50 11.14
C ARG A 175 0.73 10.37 12.08
N PHE A 176 1.75 9.61 11.72
CA PHE A 176 2.29 8.51 12.50
C PHE A 176 3.60 8.96 13.17
N VAL A 177 3.73 8.71 14.48
CA VAL A 177 4.85 9.21 15.28
C VAL A 177 5.52 8.05 16.03
N GLY A 178 6.84 7.97 15.87
CA GLY A 178 7.71 6.94 16.42
C GLY A 178 9.09 7.49 16.72
N ASP A 179 10.14 6.86 16.19
CA ASP A 179 11.52 7.39 16.18
C ASP A 179 11.69 8.57 15.20
N GLY A 180 10.74 8.74 14.29
CA GLY A 180 10.53 9.93 13.46
C GLY A 180 9.05 10.14 13.21
N ALA A 181 8.68 11.03 12.29
CA ALA A 181 7.29 11.21 11.90
C ALA A 181 7.07 10.96 10.41
N LEU A 182 6.01 10.23 10.08
CA LEU A 182 5.49 10.12 8.72
C LEU A 182 4.10 10.75 8.66
N THR A 183 3.90 11.69 7.75
CA THR A 183 2.58 12.25 7.49
C THR A 183 2.11 11.84 6.11
N VAL A 184 0.89 11.34 6.02
CA VAL A 184 0.19 11.05 4.77
C VAL A 184 -0.80 12.18 4.49
N THR A 185 -0.69 12.80 3.33
CA THR A 185 -1.49 13.97 2.91
C THR A 185 -2.02 13.78 1.48
N CYS A 186 -2.83 14.73 1.01
CA CYS A 186 -3.37 14.76 -0.36
C CYS A 186 -4.00 13.42 -0.78
N ILE A 187 -4.81 12.85 0.11
CA ILE A 187 -5.43 11.54 -0.09
C ILE A 187 -6.57 11.68 -1.11
N GLU A 188 -6.46 10.95 -2.21
CA GLU A 188 -7.40 10.93 -3.31
C GLU A 188 -8.01 9.54 -3.43
N LEU A 189 -9.24 9.39 -2.90
CA LEU A 189 -10.08 8.20 -3.06
C LEU A 189 -10.85 8.33 -4.38
N CYS A 190 -10.52 7.50 -5.37
CA CYS A 190 -11.16 7.50 -6.69
C CYS A 190 -12.59 7.00 -6.71
N GLU A 191 -12.99 6.18 -5.74
CA GLU A 191 -14.28 5.50 -5.74
C GLU A 191 -14.93 5.63 -4.37
N TRP A 192 -16.25 5.74 -4.34
CA TRP A 192 -17.04 5.83 -3.11
C TRP A 192 -16.88 4.58 -2.22
N PHE A 193 -16.53 3.44 -2.82
CA PHE A 193 -16.24 2.21 -2.10
C PHE A 193 -14.77 2.05 -1.74
N ALA A 194 -13.84 2.89 -2.20
CA ALA A 194 -12.44 2.74 -1.78
C ALA A 194 -12.32 2.97 -0.26
N ASN A 195 -11.38 2.27 0.38
CA ASN A 195 -11.14 2.39 1.82
C ASN A 195 -9.67 2.71 2.07
N LEU A 196 -9.42 3.72 2.90
CA LEU A 196 -8.13 3.90 3.57
C LEU A 196 -8.33 3.43 5.01
N PHE A 197 -7.52 2.49 5.48
CA PHE A 197 -7.66 2.01 6.87
C PHE A 197 -6.31 1.71 7.51
N VAL A 198 -6.31 1.71 8.85
CA VAL A 198 -5.13 1.45 9.67
C VAL A 198 -5.35 0.15 10.44
N LEU A 199 -4.35 -0.73 10.38
CA LEU A 199 -4.26 -1.97 11.14
C LEU A 199 -3.13 -1.85 12.17
N ASP A 200 -3.37 -2.26 13.41
CA ASP A 200 -2.36 -2.28 14.46
C ASP A 200 -1.85 -3.72 14.68
N GLU A 201 -0.70 -4.04 14.10
CA GLU A 201 -0.15 -5.41 14.14
C GLU A 201 0.58 -5.74 15.44
N GLY A 202 0.58 -4.82 16.41
CA GLY A 202 1.25 -4.99 17.69
C GLY A 202 2.76 -4.73 17.63
N GLY A 203 3.34 -4.48 18.80
CA GLY A 203 4.78 -4.21 18.95
C GLY A 203 5.26 -3.01 18.15
N GLY A 204 4.42 -1.97 18.02
CA GLY A 204 4.73 -0.75 17.25
C GLY A 204 4.74 -0.92 15.73
N ARG A 205 4.20 -2.04 15.21
CA ARG A 205 3.98 -2.26 13.78
C ARG A 205 2.57 -1.82 13.42
N VAL A 206 2.46 -0.74 12.67
CA VAL A 206 1.19 -0.23 12.17
C VAL A 206 1.23 -0.28 10.65
N SER A 207 0.16 -0.78 10.05
CA SER A 207 0.04 -0.85 8.59
C SER A 207 -1.08 0.06 8.10
N LEU A 208 -0.77 0.90 7.12
CA LEU A 208 -1.75 1.69 6.38
C LEU A 208 -2.13 0.94 5.09
N PHE A 209 -3.43 0.79 4.85
CA PHE A 209 -3.95 0.14 3.66
C PHE A 209 -4.69 1.14 2.79
N ALA A 210 -4.18 1.35 1.58
CA ALA A 210 -4.92 1.98 0.50
C ALA A 210 -5.62 0.87 -0.30
N ALA A 211 -6.90 0.66 -0.03
CA ALA A 211 -7.68 -0.45 -0.55
C ALA A 211 -8.77 0.03 -1.52
N PRO A 212 -8.50 0.06 -2.84
CA PRO A 212 -9.53 0.27 -3.84
C PRO A 212 -10.70 -0.71 -3.71
N TYR A 213 -10.42 -1.97 -3.34
CA TYR A 213 -11.45 -2.95 -3.03
C TYR A 213 -11.23 -3.53 -1.62
N ASP A 214 -12.23 -3.35 -0.76
CA ASP A 214 -12.20 -3.86 0.61
C ASP A 214 -13.53 -4.55 0.95
N GLY A 215 -13.70 -5.79 0.48
CA GLY A 215 -14.96 -6.53 0.63
C GLY A 215 -16.07 -6.00 -0.27
N THR A 216 -15.70 -5.57 -1.46
CA THR A 216 -16.64 -5.02 -2.44
C THR A 216 -16.53 -5.81 -3.74
N PRO A 217 -17.65 -6.10 -4.43
CA PRO A 217 -17.62 -6.68 -5.76
C PRO A 217 -16.88 -5.80 -6.78
N ILE A 218 -16.50 -6.38 -7.92
CA ILE A 218 -15.94 -5.64 -9.06
C ILE A 218 -17.04 -5.50 -10.11
N PRO A 219 -17.71 -4.34 -10.23
CA PRO A 219 -18.85 -4.17 -11.14
C PRO A 219 -18.40 -4.03 -12.61
N ASP A 220 -17.22 -3.49 -12.84
CA ASP A 220 -16.66 -3.25 -14.17
C ASP A 220 -15.13 -3.39 -14.13
N ARG A 221 -14.54 -3.77 -15.28
CA ARG A 221 -13.09 -3.92 -15.40
C ARG A 221 -12.47 -2.64 -15.94
N ARG A 222 -11.88 -1.84 -15.05
CA ARG A 222 -11.13 -0.63 -15.40
C ARG A 222 -9.96 -0.40 -14.44
N TRP A 223 -9.08 0.53 -14.80
CA TRP A 223 -8.08 1.02 -13.88
C TRP A 223 -8.74 1.84 -12.77
N ILE A 224 -8.39 1.54 -11.53
CA ILE A 224 -8.79 2.29 -10.35
C ILE A 224 -7.54 2.86 -9.71
N THR A 225 -7.55 4.15 -9.39
CA THR A 225 -6.35 4.89 -9.01
C THR A 225 -6.48 5.55 -7.64
N PHE A 226 -5.57 5.27 -6.72
CA PHE A 226 -5.50 5.90 -5.42
C PHE A 226 -4.26 6.78 -5.32
N GLY A 227 -4.42 8.04 -4.90
CA GLY A 227 -3.34 9.02 -4.79
C GLY A 227 -3.09 9.43 -3.34
N TYR A 228 -1.83 9.62 -2.96
CA TYR A 228 -1.45 10.23 -1.69
C TYR A 228 -0.02 10.76 -1.74
N ARG A 229 0.36 11.54 -0.73
CA ARG A 229 1.72 12.00 -0.52
C ARG A 229 2.26 11.49 0.81
N LEU A 230 3.54 11.12 0.83
CA LEU A 230 4.29 10.76 2.03
C LEU A 230 5.25 11.89 2.38
N LYS A 231 5.17 12.43 3.59
CA LYS A 231 6.07 13.47 4.09
C LYS A 231 6.86 12.95 5.28
N ALA A 232 8.18 12.91 5.14
CA ALA A 232 9.10 12.64 6.24
C ALA A 232 9.24 13.90 7.11
N GLY A 233 9.24 13.74 8.43
CA GLY A 233 9.41 14.84 9.40
C GLY A 233 9.91 14.38 10.76
#